data_AF-A0A1G7JXG7-F1
#
_entry.id   AF-A0A1G7JXG7-F1
#
_cell.length_a   1.000
_cell.length_b   1.000
_cell.length_c   1.000
_cell.angle_alpha   90.00
_cell.angle_beta   90.00
_cell.angle_gamma   90.00
#
_symmetry.space_group_name_H-M   'P 1'
#
loop_
_entity.id
_entity.type
_entity.pdbx_description
1 polymer ?
#
loop_
_entity_poly.entity_id
_entity_poly.type
_entity_poly.pdbx_seq_one_letter_code
_entity_poly.pdbx_strand_id
1 'polypeptide(L)'
;MPSTSHPINLLQDVHSRMINLPIYFRERVCEECSWSIPTFYRKMRSALKPGSDKERITPNLSNAEKEKIMAVLDEVYESFWEYCEKYRKKPTKK
;
A
#
# COMPACT_ATOMS: atom_id res chain seq x y z
N MET A 1 -19.29 -20.52 -25.88
CA MET A 1 -19.68 -19.84 -24.62
C MET A 1 -19.65 -18.35 -24.88
N PRO A 2 -20.77 -17.63 -24.90
CA PRO A 2 -20.74 -16.18 -25.09
C PRO A 2 -20.18 -15.53 -23.83
N SER A 3 -19.01 -14.90 -23.94
CA SER A 3 -18.41 -14.09 -22.89
C SER A 3 -19.27 -12.84 -22.70
N THR A 4 -20.16 -12.87 -21.71
CA THR A 4 -20.90 -11.70 -21.26
C THR A 4 -19.91 -10.77 -20.55
N SER A 5 -19.30 -9.87 -21.33
CA SER A 5 -18.53 -8.74 -20.82
C SER A 5 -19.49 -7.80 -20.09
N HIS A 6 -19.69 -8.06 -18.80
CA HIS A 6 -20.47 -7.18 -17.94
C HIS A 6 -19.77 -5.82 -17.89
N PRO A 7 -20.52 -4.70 -17.98
CA PRO A 7 -19.93 -3.38 -17.87
C PRO A 7 -19.24 -3.25 -16.50
N ILE A 8 -17.94 -2.99 -16.52
CA ILE A 8 -17.14 -2.88 -15.30
C ILE A 8 -17.54 -1.57 -14.60
N ASN A 9 -18.06 -1.67 -13.38
CA ASN A 9 -18.29 -0.51 -12.52
C ASN A 9 -16.93 0.03 -12.05
N LEU A 10 -16.44 1.05 -12.75
CA LEU A 10 -15.14 1.69 -12.47
C LEU A 10 -14.98 2.08 -11.00
N LEU A 11 -16.01 2.68 -10.41
CA LEU A 11 -15.98 3.13 -9.02
C LEU A 11 -15.81 1.93 -8.08
N GLN A 12 -16.61 0.88 -8.28
CA GLN A 12 -16.54 -0.32 -7.47
C GLN A 12 -15.19 -1.02 -7.60
N ASP A 13 -14.66 -1.14 -8.82
CA ASP A 13 -13.40 -1.83 -9.09
C ASP A 13 -12.20 -1.11 -8.47
N VAL A 14 -12.08 0.21 -8.72
CA VAL A 14 -10.99 1.03 -8.17
C VAL A 14 -11.09 1.10 -6.65
N HIS A 15 -12.28 1.33 -6.09
CA HIS A 15 -12.48 1.39 -4.65
C HIS A 15 -12.13 0.06 -3.97
N SER A 16 -12.56 -1.07 -4.54
CA SER A 16 -12.23 -2.40 -4.01
C SER A 16 -10.72 -2.64 -3.99
N ARG A 17 -9.96 -2.10 -4.94
CA ARG A 17 -8.51 -2.22 -4.95
C ARG A 17 -7.84 -1.26 -3.97
N MET A 18 -8.37 -0.04 -3.81
CA MET A 18 -7.88 0.93 -2.82
C MET A 18 -8.02 0.42 -1.38
N ILE A 19 -9.13 -0.23 -1.03
CA ILE A 19 -9.31 -0.79 0.33
C ILE A 19 -8.37 -1.96 0.61
N ASN A 20 -7.94 -2.68 -0.43
CA ASN A 20 -7.00 -3.79 -0.31
C ASN A 20 -5.54 -3.33 -0.35
N LEU A 21 -5.25 -2.13 -0.85
CA LEU A 21 -3.90 -1.59 -0.95
C LEU A 21 -3.14 -1.57 0.39
N PRO A 22 -3.73 -1.13 1.52
CA PRO A 22 -3.07 -1.17 2.82
C PRO A 22 -2.83 -2.59 3.33
N ILE A 23 -3.68 -3.54 2.93
CA ILE A 23 -3.56 -4.96 3.30
C ILE A 23 -2.33 -5.55 2.61
N TYR A 24 -2.22 -5.35 1.29
CA TYR A 24 -1.07 -5.79 0.50
C TYR A 24 0.24 -5.14 0.97
N PHE A 25 0.22 -3.83 1.20
CA PHE A 25 1.37 -3.12 1.76
C PHE A 25 1.84 -3.73 3.08
N ARG A 26 0.92 -3.95 4.03
CA ARG A 26 1.25 -4.58 5.32
C ARG A 26 1.85 -5.96 5.14
N GLU A 27 1.26 -6.79 4.29
CA GLU A 27 1.71 -8.16 4.06
C GLU A 27 3.12 -8.20 3.45
N ARG A 28 3.37 -7.39 2.43
CA ARG A 28 4.69 -7.27 1.80
C ARG A 28 5.74 -6.71 2.76
N VAL A 29 5.41 -5.70 3.57
CA VAL A 29 6.32 -5.20 4.61
C VAL A 29 6.62 -6.28 5.66
N CYS A 30 5.62 -7.06 6.07
CA CYS A 30 5.82 -8.15 7.01
C CYS A 30 6.74 -9.22 6.44
N GLU A 31 6.59 -9.56 5.17
CA GLU A 31 7.44 -10.52 4.47
C GLU A 31 8.89 -10.01 4.34
N GLU A 32 9.09 -8.84 3.75
CA GLU A 32 10.42 -8.28 3.47
C GLU A 32 11.21 -7.95 4.74
N CYS A 33 10.54 -7.50 5.80
CA CYS A 33 11.17 -7.18 7.09
C CYS A 33 11.15 -8.37 8.08
N SER A 34 10.63 -9.54 7.68
CA SER A 34 10.44 -10.71 8.56
C SER A 34 9.68 -10.38 9.86
N TRP A 35 8.67 -9.53 9.76
CA TRP A 35 7.83 -9.14 10.88
C TRP A 35 6.55 -9.98 10.92
N SER A 36 6.10 -10.26 12.14
CA SER A 36 4.71 -10.69 12.35
C SER A 36 3.75 -9.49 12.28
N ILE A 37 2.48 -9.73 11.97
CA ILE A 37 1.42 -8.69 11.96
C ILE A 37 1.41 -7.89 13.29
N PRO A 38 1.50 -8.51 14.48
CA PRO A 38 1.61 -7.76 15.73
C PRO A 38 2.84 -6.84 15.80
N THR A 39 3.97 -7.26 15.23
CA THR A 39 5.22 -6.47 15.21
C THR A 39 5.07 -5.24 14.33
N PHE A 40 4.48 -5.40 13.13
CA PHE A 40 4.15 -4.29 12.25
C PHE A 40 3.32 -3.22 13.00
N TYR A 41 2.23 -3.64 13.62
CA TYR A 41 1.35 -2.69 14.33
C TYR A 41 2.00 -2.10 15.60
N ARG A 42 2.87 -2.84 16.31
CA ARG A 42 3.65 -2.27 17.42
C ARG A 42 4.58 -1.16 16.92
N LYS A 43 5.38 -1.43 15.89
CA LYS A 43 6.31 -0.44 15.30
C LYS A 43 5.57 0.77 14.76
N MET A 44 4.41 0.57 14.11
CA MET A 44 3.56 1.66 13.62
C MET A 44 3.03 2.55 14.76
N ARG A 45 2.52 1.94 15.85
CA ARG A 45 1.96 2.69 17.00
C ARG A 45 3.00 3.31 17.92
N SER A 46 4.23 2.78 17.96
CA SER A 46 5.31 3.36 18.76
C SER A 46 5.62 4.81 18.39
N ALA A 47 5.24 5.26 17.18
CA ALA A 47 5.34 6.66 16.77
C ALA A 47 4.28 7.61 17.40
N LEU A 48 3.26 7.09 18.10
CA LEU A 48 2.04 7.82 18.46
C LEU A 48 1.86 8.13 19.96
N LYS A 49 2.87 8.03 20.84
CA LYS A 49 2.64 8.43 22.25
C LYS A 49 2.44 9.94 22.36
N PRO A 50 1.26 10.44 22.78
CA PRO A 50 1.06 11.84 23.11
C PRO A 50 1.37 12.03 24.60
N GLY A 51 2.37 12.84 24.94
CA GLY A 51 2.56 13.21 26.35
C GLY A 51 3.95 13.65 26.82
N SER A 52 4.99 13.67 25.98
CA SER A 52 6.26 14.27 26.37
C SER A 52 6.80 15.19 25.27
N ASP A 53 6.78 16.48 25.55
CA ASP A 53 7.16 17.59 24.66
C ASP A 53 8.61 17.56 24.12
N LYS A 54 9.38 16.48 24.29
CA LYS A 54 10.78 16.42 23.84
C LYS A 54 11.31 15.09 23.32
N GLU A 55 10.54 14.01 23.28
CA GLU A 55 11.01 12.76 22.68
C GLU A 55 10.01 12.28 21.65
N ARG A 56 10.26 12.67 20.39
CA ARG A 56 9.74 11.95 19.23
C ARG A 56 10.18 10.50 19.43
N ILE A 57 9.27 9.64 19.88
CA ILE A 57 9.50 8.21 19.94
C ILE A 57 9.65 7.78 18.50
N THR A 58 10.90 7.81 18.04
CA THR A 58 11.23 7.39 16.71
C THR A 58 10.98 5.89 16.73
N PRO A 59 10.02 5.37 15.95
CA PRO A 59 9.83 3.94 15.87
C PRO A 59 11.20 3.33 15.57
N ASN A 60 11.59 2.30 16.32
CA ASN A 60 12.90 1.66 16.18
C ASN A 60 12.95 0.89 14.85
N LEU A 61 13.11 1.67 13.77
CA LEU A 61 13.27 1.25 12.39
C LEU A 61 14.74 1.47 12.06
N SER A 62 15.43 0.37 11.79
CA SER A 62 16.75 0.41 11.17
C SER A 62 16.68 1.07 9.79
N ASN A 63 17.82 1.54 9.29
CA ASN A 63 17.87 2.14 7.95
C ASN A 63 17.47 1.13 6.86
N ALA A 64 17.83 -0.15 7.02
CA ALA A 64 17.41 -1.22 6.12
C ALA A 64 15.88 -1.42 6.13
N GLU A 65 15.25 -1.40 7.30
CA GLU A 65 13.78 -1.49 7.40
C GLU A 65 13.11 -0.29 6.72
N LYS A 66 13.65 0.92 6.86
CA LYS A 66 13.11 2.12 6.19
C LYS A 66 13.20 2.01 4.68
N GLU A 67 14.35 1.58 4.17
CA GLU A 67 14.56 1.38 2.73
C GLU A 67 13.58 0.34 2.18
N LYS A 68 13.43 -0.80 2.88
CA LYS A 68 12.48 -1.85 2.51
C LYS A 68 11.03 -1.37 2.55
N ILE A 69 10.64 -0.58 3.55
CA ILE A 69 9.30 0.01 3.61
C ILE A 69 9.02 0.88 2.37
N MET A 70 9.97 1.73 1.97
CA MET A 70 9.80 2.59 0.79
C MET A 70 9.78 1.78 -0.50
N ALA A 71 10.66 0.79 -0.65
CA ALA A 71 10.65 -0.10 -1.81
C ALA A 71 9.32 -0.85 -1.97
N VAL A 72 8.75 -1.36 -0.87
CA VAL A 72 7.43 -2.00 -0.88
C VAL A 72 6.32 -1.01 -1.19
N LEU A 73 6.41 0.23 -0.71
CA LEU A 73 5.45 1.28 -1.04
C LEU A 73 5.43 1.53 -2.55
N ASP A 74 6.59 1.71 -3.15
CA ASP A 74 6.75 1.98 -4.59
C ASP A 74 6.19 0.80 -5.40
N GLU A 75 6.55 -0.44 -5.07
CA GLU A 75 6.04 -1.67 -5.69
C GLU A 75 4.49 -1.72 -5.68
N VAL A 76 3.89 -1.50 -4.51
CA VAL A 76 2.44 -1.60 -4.32
C VAL A 76 1.71 -0.48 -5.07
N TYR A 77 2.25 0.74 -5.07
CA TYR A 77 1.67 1.87 -5.79
C TYR A 77 1.82 1.74 -7.30
N GLU A 78 2.98 1.27 -7.79
CA GLU A 78 3.21 1.03 -9.21
C GLU A 78 2.22 -0.03 -9.74
N SER A 79 2.10 -1.18 -9.07
CA SER A 79 1.13 -2.22 -9.43
C SER A 79 -0.33 -1.73 -9.41
N PHE A 80 -0.67 -0.86 -8.45
CA PHE A 80 -1.98 -0.21 -8.43
C PHE A 80 -2.17 0.76 -9.60
N TRP A 81 -1.14 1.56 -9.89
CA TRP A 81 -1.16 2.57 -10.95
C TRP A 81 -1.26 1.95 -12.34
N GLU A 82 -0.45 0.92 -12.61
CA GLU A 82 -0.46 0.15 -13.85
C GLU A 82 -1.83 -0.48 -14.12
N TYR A 83 -2.46 -1.04 -13.10
CA TYR A 83 -3.82 -1.57 -13.25
C TYR A 83 -4.83 -0.49 -13.61
N CYS A 84 -4.69 0.72 -13.04
CA CYS A 84 -5.57 1.84 -13.35
C CYS A 84 -5.39 2.35 -14.78
N GLU A 85 -4.27 2.05 -15.46
CA GLU A 85 -4.05 2.42 -16.87
C GLU A 85 -5.14 1.85 -17.79
N LYS A 86 -5.73 0.69 -17.47
CA LYS A 86 -6.84 0.12 -18.26
C LYS A 86 -8.06 1.04 -18.36
N TYR A 87 -8.18 2.00 -17.44
CA TYR A 87 -9.24 3.01 -17.40
C TYR A 87 -8.81 4.38 -17.92
N ARG A 88 -7.51 4.62 -18.05
CA ARG A 88 -6.98 5.86 -18.61
C ARG A 88 -7.12 5.78 -20.12
N LYS A 89 -8.01 6.61 -20.68
CA LYS A 89 -8.15 6.73 -22.14
C LYS A 89 -6.81 7.20 -22.69
N LYS A 90 -6.15 6.39 -23.52
CA LYS A 90 -5.04 6.87 -24.35
C LYS A 90 -5.59 8.03 -25.20
N PRO A 91 -4.91 9.18 -25.29
CA PRO A 91 -5.39 10.26 -26.12
C PRO A 91 -5.52 9.74 -27.56
N THR A 92 -6.76 9.64 -28.05
CA THR A 92 -7.04 9.53 -29.48
C THR A 92 -6.44 10.78 -30.11
N LYS A 93 -5.28 10.61 -30.77
CA LYS A 93 -4.72 11.64 -31.65
C LYS A 93 -5.83 11.99 -32.65
N LYS A 94 -6.32 13.22 -32.56
CA LYS A 94 -7.26 13.80 -33.51
C LYS A 94 -6.46 14.59 -34.53
#